data_AF-A0A388MC61-F1
#
_entry.id   AF-A0A388MC61-F1
#
_cell.length_a   1.000
_cell.length_b   1.000
_cell.length_c   1.000
_cell.angle_alpha   90.00
_cell.angle_beta   90.00
_cell.angle_gamma   90.00
#
_symmetry.space_group_name_H-M   'P 1'
#
loop_
_entity.id
_entity.type
_entity.pdbx_description
1 polymer ?
#
loop_
_entity_poly.entity_id
_entity_poly.type
_entity_poly.pdbx_seq_one_letter_code
_entity_poly.pdbx_strand_id
1 'polypeptide(L)'
;MGTKELIEEAEESAKEDLQRQAAILEAQVNILKDQNHEFEEATINLQKIAQGQQREIEAAARLDGKNGAKQRVVLRCRWNEKHSDWEVAIHRSLQLISMKVSACTEKDFRNLIVEDLPTRVHILGRMESTTEGGDSRRGNLAVDFRPILLVVQEAAVLKGDLVWMPWQVVETIPCGLLGGEHCKKGMPLVAWLPTVVSATCASLFEEKLMGESCAMGILDAKT
;
A
#
# COMPACT_ATOMS: atom_id res chain seq x y z
N MET A 1 -41.40 -42.39 -40.03
CA MET A 1 -41.83 -41.56 -38.90
C MET A 1 -40.71 -41.27 -37.90
N GLY A 2 -39.71 -42.15 -37.72
CA GLY A 2 -38.79 -42.05 -36.57
C GLY A 2 -37.53 -41.16 -36.62
N THR A 3 -37.21 -40.42 -37.70
CA THR A 3 -35.96 -39.63 -37.72
C THR A 3 -36.08 -38.19 -37.22
N LYS A 4 -37.28 -37.60 -37.24
CA LYS A 4 -37.50 -36.24 -36.70
C LYS A 4 -37.66 -36.26 -35.18
N GLU A 5 -38.40 -37.24 -34.66
CA GLU A 5 -38.61 -37.42 -33.22
C GLU A 5 -37.29 -37.68 -32.47
N LEU A 6 -36.37 -38.48 -33.04
CA LEU A 6 -35.04 -38.73 -32.45
C LEU A 6 -34.13 -37.50 -32.41
N ILE A 7 -34.30 -36.56 -33.35
CA ILE A 7 -33.53 -35.31 -33.38
C ILE A 7 -34.09 -34.33 -32.35
N GLU A 8 -35.42 -34.21 -32.25
CA GLU A 8 -36.09 -33.37 -31.25
C GLU A 8 -35.78 -33.83 -29.82
N GLU A 9 -35.79 -35.14 -29.53
CA GLU A 9 -35.39 -35.67 -28.22
C GLU A 9 -33.93 -35.39 -27.88
N ALA A 10 -33.03 -35.48 -28.87
CA ALA A 10 -31.61 -35.19 -28.66
C ALA A 10 -31.35 -33.70 -28.42
N GLU A 11 -32.06 -32.82 -29.13
CA GLU A 11 -32.01 -31.36 -28.92
C GLU A 11 -32.60 -30.95 -27.57
N GLU A 12 -33.70 -31.58 -27.14
CA GLU A 12 -34.31 -31.34 -25.83
C GLU A 12 -33.40 -31.81 -24.69
N SER A 13 -32.81 -33.01 -24.80
CA SER A 13 -31.81 -33.50 -23.84
C SER A 13 -30.60 -32.57 -23.76
N ALA A 14 -30.07 -32.09 -24.90
CA ALA A 14 -28.94 -31.18 -24.92
C ALA A 14 -29.27 -29.83 -24.26
N LYS A 15 -30.49 -29.34 -24.44
CA LYS A 15 -30.98 -28.11 -23.81
C LYS A 15 -31.13 -28.28 -22.30
N GLU A 16 -31.67 -29.40 -21.84
CA GLU A 16 -31.77 -29.72 -20.41
C GLU A 16 -30.38 -29.82 -19.76
N ASP A 17 -29.42 -30.46 -20.43
CA ASP A 17 -28.06 -30.58 -19.93
C ASP A 17 -27.36 -29.21 -19.87
N LEU A 18 -27.55 -28.35 -20.87
CA LEU A 18 -27.05 -26.97 -20.82
C LEU A 18 -27.69 -26.16 -19.70
N GLN A 19 -28.99 -26.32 -19.45
CA GLN A 19 -29.66 -25.66 -18.33
C GLN A 19 -29.14 -26.13 -16.98
N ARG A 20 -28.89 -27.44 -16.82
CA ARG A 20 -28.25 -27.98 -15.61
C ARG A 20 -26.85 -27.42 -15.42
N GLN A 21 -26.04 -27.37 -16.48
CA GLN A 21 -24.70 -26.79 -16.43
C GLN A 21 -24.72 -25.30 -16.08
N ALA A 22 -25.66 -24.53 -16.66
CA ALA A 22 -25.84 -23.12 -16.34
C ALA A 22 -26.22 -22.92 -14.86
N ALA A 23 -27.16 -23.73 -14.34
CA ALA A 23 -27.55 -23.67 -12.94
C ALA A 23 -26.40 -24.03 -11.98
N ILE A 24 -25.57 -25.02 -12.34
CA ILE A 24 -24.38 -25.40 -11.57
C ILE A 24 -23.36 -24.25 -11.56
N LEU A 25 -23.07 -23.67 -12.73
CA LEU A 25 -22.12 -22.54 -12.84
C LEU A 25 -22.62 -21.32 -12.07
N GLU A 26 -23.91 -21.01 -12.14
CA GLU A 26 -24.52 -19.92 -11.38
C GLU A 26 -24.38 -20.14 -9.87
N ALA A 27 -24.66 -21.36 -9.39
CA ALA A 27 -24.45 -21.72 -7.99
C ALA A 27 -22.98 -21.58 -7.57
N GLN A 28 -22.03 -22.01 -8.41
CA GLN A 28 -20.60 -21.86 -8.13
C GLN A 28 -20.16 -20.39 -8.09
N VAL A 29 -20.64 -19.56 -9.01
CA VAL A 29 -20.37 -18.12 -9.03
C VAL A 29 -20.90 -17.45 -7.77
N ASN A 30 -22.09 -17.82 -7.31
CA ASN A 30 -22.67 -17.27 -6.08
C ASN A 30 -21.86 -17.67 -4.84
N ILE A 31 -21.46 -18.95 -4.73
CA ILE A 31 -20.57 -19.39 -3.64
C ILE A 31 -19.26 -18.60 -3.64
N LEU A 32 -18.64 -18.40 -4.81
CA LEU A 32 -17.39 -17.64 -4.91
C LEU A 32 -17.57 -16.16 -4.56
N LYS A 33 -18.72 -15.56 -4.90
CA LYS A 33 -19.05 -14.18 -4.50
C LYS A 33 -19.20 -14.07 -3.00
N ASP A 34 -19.92 -14.99 -2.37
CA ASP A 34 -20.12 -15.02 -0.92
C ASP A 34 -18.78 -15.19 -0.19
N GLN A 35 -17.93 -16.11 -0.67
CA GLN A 35 -16.58 -16.30 -0.14
C GLN A 35 -15.71 -15.05 -0.30
N ASN A 36 -15.70 -14.42 -1.48
CA ASN A 36 -14.93 -13.20 -1.71
C ASN A 36 -15.39 -12.07 -0.78
N HIS A 37 -16.70 -11.95 -0.56
CA HIS A 37 -17.25 -10.96 0.35
C HIS A 37 -16.81 -11.23 1.81
N GLU A 38 -16.91 -12.47 2.29
CA GLU A 38 -16.44 -12.86 3.63
C GLU A 38 -14.93 -12.59 3.81
N PHE A 39 -14.11 -12.93 2.80
CA PHE A 39 -12.68 -12.63 2.82
C PHE A 39 -12.39 -11.13 2.80
N GLU A 40 -13.14 -10.37 2.03
CA GLU A 40 -13.02 -8.92 1.99
C GLU A 40 -13.31 -8.32 3.36
N GLU A 41 -14.37 -8.75 4.05
CA GLU A 41 -14.71 -8.28 5.40
C GLU A 41 -13.63 -8.62 6.43
N ALA A 42 -13.09 -9.84 6.42
CA ALA A 42 -12.06 -10.29 7.34
C ALA A 42 -10.67 -9.68 7.09
N THR A 43 -10.41 -9.24 5.86
CA THR A 43 -9.12 -8.68 5.45
C THR A 43 -8.91 -7.28 6.00
N ILE A 44 -7.76 -7.02 6.62
CA ILE A 44 -7.33 -5.68 7.04
C ILE A 44 -6.39 -5.11 5.96
N ASN A 45 -6.80 -4.03 5.31
CA ASN A 45 -6.02 -3.28 4.32
C ASN A 45 -5.83 -1.81 4.77
N LEU A 46 -5.11 -1.02 3.97
CA LEU A 46 -4.82 0.38 4.31
C LEU A 46 -6.09 1.22 4.37
N GLN A 47 -7.03 0.98 3.46
CA GLN A 47 -8.30 1.71 3.40
C GLN A 47 -9.12 1.55 4.69
N LYS A 48 -9.22 0.33 5.23
CA LYS A 48 -9.92 0.07 6.50
C LYS A 48 -9.22 0.68 7.71
N ILE A 49 -7.88 0.73 7.68
CA ILE A 49 -7.08 1.41 8.71
C ILE A 49 -7.33 2.92 8.66
N ALA A 50 -7.39 3.51 7.46
CA ALA A 50 -7.71 4.93 7.24
C ALA A 50 -9.01 5.36 7.91
N GLN A 51 -10.01 4.50 7.83
CA GLN A 51 -11.36 4.73 8.35
C GLN A 51 -11.41 4.65 9.89
N GLY A 52 -10.28 4.45 10.57
CA GLY A 52 -10.18 4.48 12.02
C GLY A 52 -10.83 3.28 12.71
N GLN A 53 -11.14 2.23 11.97
CA GLN A 53 -11.85 1.05 12.47
C GLN A 53 -10.97 0.14 13.34
N GLN A 54 -9.68 0.46 13.52
CA GLN A 54 -8.67 -0.47 14.05
C GLN A 54 -7.66 0.18 15.03
N ARG A 55 -8.15 0.89 16.07
CA ARG A 55 -7.26 1.55 17.07
C ARG A 55 -6.36 0.59 17.84
N GLU A 56 -6.81 -0.64 18.06
CA GLU A 56 -6.03 -1.68 18.76
C GLU A 56 -4.79 -2.09 17.96
N ILE A 57 -4.94 -2.15 16.63
CA ILE A 57 -3.86 -2.44 15.70
C ILE A 57 -2.81 -1.32 15.72
N GLU A 58 -3.26 -0.07 15.71
CA GLU A 58 -2.37 1.09 15.84
C GLU A 58 -1.59 1.07 17.17
N ALA A 59 -2.27 0.77 18.28
CA ALA A 59 -1.63 0.68 19.60
C ALA A 59 -0.62 -0.47 19.70
N ALA A 60 -0.99 -1.67 19.23
CA ALA A 60 -0.11 -2.83 19.19
C ALA A 60 1.15 -2.54 18.36
N ALA A 61 0.96 -1.90 17.22
CA ALA A 61 2.06 -1.66 16.33
C ALA A 61 2.95 -0.48 16.81
N ARG A 62 2.42 0.51 17.53
CA ARG A 62 3.23 1.50 18.30
C ARG A 62 4.10 0.84 19.38
N LEU A 63 3.59 -0.18 20.06
CA LEU A 63 4.34 -0.94 21.06
C LEU A 63 5.46 -1.77 20.41
N ASP A 64 5.17 -2.44 19.30
CA ASP A 64 6.14 -3.24 18.57
C ASP A 64 7.24 -2.39 17.91
N GLY A 65 6.92 -1.17 17.45
CA GLY A 65 7.91 -0.20 16.97
C GLY A 65 9.02 0.11 17.97
N LYS A 66 8.74 0.02 19.28
CA LYS A 66 9.72 0.24 20.35
C LYS A 66 10.66 -0.95 20.56
N ASN A 67 10.20 -2.16 20.19
CA ASN A 67 10.89 -3.42 20.49
C ASN A 67 11.43 -4.15 19.24
N GLY A 68 10.95 -3.80 18.05
CA GLY A 68 11.26 -4.43 16.78
C GLY A 68 12.55 -3.91 16.11
N ALA A 69 12.87 -4.47 14.95
CA ALA A 69 14.01 -3.99 14.16
C ALA A 69 13.77 -2.53 13.74
N LYS A 70 14.76 -1.67 14.02
CA LYS A 70 14.69 -0.22 13.80
C LYS A 70 14.64 0.12 12.30
N GLN A 71 13.49 -0.08 11.67
CA GLN A 71 13.25 0.15 10.24
C GLN A 71 12.18 1.22 10.02
N ARG A 72 12.27 1.92 8.88
CA ARG A 72 11.26 2.85 8.37
C ARG A 72 10.73 2.34 7.04
N VAL A 73 9.45 2.61 6.79
CA VAL A 73 8.86 2.43 5.46
C VAL A 73 9.28 3.61 4.58
N VAL A 74 9.67 3.30 3.35
CA VAL A 74 10.02 4.30 2.33
C VAL A 74 9.06 4.13 1.17
N LEU A 75 8.17 5.10 0.99
CA LEU A 75 7.23 5.18 -0.12
C LEU A 75 7.85 5.99 -1.23
N ARG A 76 8.00 5.40 -2.41
CA ARG A 76 8.43 6.14 -3.60
C ARG A 76 7.22 6.38 -4.47
N CYS A 77 6.97 7.62 -4.80
CA CYS A 77 5.76 8.04 -5.47
C CYS A 77 6.09 8.85 -6.71
N ARG A 78 5.31 8.65 -7.76
CA ARG A 78 5.35 9.48 -8.96
C ARG A 78 3.93 9.82 -9.38
N TRP A 79 3.77 10.98 -9.99
CA TRP A 79 2.54 11.30 -10.70
C TRP A 79 2.60 10.65 -12.07
N ASN A 80 1.56 9.90 -12.41
CA ASN A 80 1.39 9.32 -13.74
C ASN A 80 0.46 10.24 -14.54
N GLU A 81 1.01 10.99 -15.49
CA GLU A 81 0.25 11.98 -16.26
C GLU A 81 -0.81 11.33 -17.15
N LYS A 82 -0.52 10.12 -17.65
CA LYS A 82 -1.44 9.38 -18.53
C LYS A 82 -2.70 8.94 -17.80
N HIS A 83 -2.57 8.55 -16.53
CA HIS A 83 -3.67 8.05 -15.71
C HIS A 83 -4.22 9.12 -14.76
N SER A 84 -3.61 10.30 -14.70
CA SER A 84 -3.94 11.38 -13.77
C SER A 84 -4.01 10.88 -12.33
N ASP A 85 -3.00 10.10 -11.93
CA ASP A 85 -3.03 9.38 -10.68
C ASP A 85 -1.65 9.18 -10.07
N TRP A 86 -1.62 8.97 -8.76
CA TRP A 86 -0.39 8.69 -8.02
C TRP A 86 -0.07 7.20 -8.04
N GLU A 87 1.17 6.89 -8.42
CA GLU A 87 1.69 5.54 -8.36
C GLU A 87 2.78 5.42 -7.30
N VAL A 88 2.81 4.26 -6.63
CA VAL A 88 3.80 3.92 -5.62
C VAL A 88 4.63 2.74 -6.08
N ALA A 89 5.94 2.82 -5.87
CA ALA A 89 6.83 1.71 -6.14
C ALA A 89 6.74 0.69 -5.01
N ILE A 90 6.34 -0.54 -5.34
CA ILE A 90 6.31 -1.67 -4.41
C ILE A 90 7.01 -2.87 -5.03
N HIS A 91 7.39 -3.86 -4.22
CA HIS A 91 7.93 -5.11 -4.75
C HIS A 91 6.84 -5.89 -5.50
N ARG A 92 7.20 -6.66 -6.53
CA ARG A 92 6.28 -7.54 -7.27
C ARG A 92 5.54 -8.55 -6.38
N SER A 93 6.12 -8.90 -5.23
CA SER A 93 5.47 -9.72 -4.20
C SER A 93 4.51 -8.92 -3.28
N LEU A 94 4.14 -7.70 -3.68
CA LEU A 94 3.25 -6.78 -2.98
C LEU A 94 3.79 -6.27 -1.65
N GLN A 95 5.12 -6.19 -1.50
CA GLN A 95 5.76 -5.73 -0.26
C GLN A 95 6.17 -4.26 -0.37
N LEU A 96 5.93 -3.49 0.70
CA LEU A 96 6.46 -2.14 0.83
C LEU A 96 7.96 -2.18 1.09
N ILE A 97 8.65 -1.16 0.60
CA ILE A 97 10.08 -0.99 0.78
C ILE A 97 10.33 -0.52 2.22
N SER A 98 11.12 -1.28 2.97
CA SER A 98 11.58 -0.89 4.30
C SER A 98 13.11 -0.76 4.34
N MET A 99 13.60 0.15 5.18
CA MET A 99 15.03 0.40 5.35
C MET A 99 15.36 0.61 6.82
N LYS A 100 16.58 0.28 7.24
CA LYS A 100 17.03 0.60 8.60
C LYS A 100 17.03 2.12 8.80
N VAL A 101 16.63 2.57 9.99
CA VAL A 101 16.64 4.00 10.35
C VAL A 101 18.04 4.61 10.15
N SER A 102 19.10 3.85 10.44
CA SER A 102 20.49 4.28 10.24
C SER A 102 20.91 4.42 8.78
N ALA A 103 20.14 3.83 7.85
CA ALA A 103 20.38 3.83 6.41
C ALA A 103 19.32 4.68 5.67
N CYS A 104 18.76 5.68 6.34
CA CYS A 104 17.82 6.64 5.76
C CYS A 104 18.54 7.95 5.42
N THR A 105 19.66 7.87 4.69
CA THR A 105 20.38 9.06 4.20
C THR A 105 20.10 9.30 2.72
N GLU A 106 20.39 10.50 2.22
CA GLU A 106 20.23 10.84 0.80
C GLU A 106 21.01 9.90 -0.12
N LYS A 107 22.21 9.44 0.32
CA LYS A 107 23.01 8.46 -0.42
C LYS A 107 22.31 7.09 -0.50
N ASP A 108 21.62 6.69 0.56
CA ASP A 108 20.88 5.44 0.58
C ASP A 108 19.64 5.52 -0.32
N PHE A 109 18.97 6.68 -0.37
CA PHE A 109 17.86 6.92 -1.31
C PHE A 109 18.29 6.91 -2.77
N ARG A 110 19.56 7.23 -3.10
CA ARG A 110 20.10 7.05 -4.46
C ARG A 110 20.25 5.59 -4.86
N ASN A 111 20.60 4.71 -3.91
CA ASN A 111 20.76 3.28 -4.20
C ASN A 111 19.44 2.59 -4.54
N LEU A 112 18.33 3.23 -4.20
CA LEU A 112 16.98 2.75 -4.42
C LEU A 112 16.48 2.92 -5.87
N ILE A 113 16.96 3.92 -6.63
CA ILE A 113 16.51 4.25 -8.00
C ILE A 113 17.68 4.06 -8.97
N VAL A 114 17.44 3.66 -10.23
CA VAL A 114 18.52 3.36 -11.18
C VAL A 114 19.36 4.60 -11.48
N GLU A 115 18.69 5.70 -11.82
CA GLU A 115 19.34 6.90 -12.37
C GLU A 115 18.80 8.23 -11.81
N ASP A 116 17.55 8.27 -11.33
CA ASP A 116 16.92 9.54 -10.93
C ASP A 116 17.02 9.86 -9.43
N LEU A 117 17.25 11.14 -9.14
CA LEU A 117 17.20 11.68 -7.80
C LEU A 117 15.74 11.93 -7.37
N PRO A 118 15.40 11.67 -6.10
CA PRO A 118 14.11 12.12 -5.58
C PRO A 118 14.04 13.64 -5.73
N THR A 119 12.98 14.11 -6.38
CA THR A 119 12.67 15.53 -6.53
C THR A 119 12.31 16.14 -5.18
N ARG A 120 11.62 15.37 -4.32
CA ARG A 120 11.26 15.80 -2.97
C ARG A 120 11.33 14.63 -1.99
N VAL A 121 11.65 14.94 -0.74
CA VAL A 121 11.68 13.99 0.38
C VAL A 121 10.86 14.56 1.52
N HIS A 122 9.85 13.82 1.98
CA HIS A 122 8.99 14.22 3.10
C HIS A 122 8.97 13.12 4.17
N ILE A 123 8.89 13.53 5.43
CA ILE A 123 8.62 12.60 6.54
C ILE A 123 7.13 12.73 6.87
N LEU A 124 6.40 11.63 6.80
CA LEU A 124 4.95 11.60 6.99
C LEU A 124 4.58 11.58 8.48
N GLY A 125 3.59 12.38 8.86
CA GLY A 125 3.08 12.45 10.23
C GLY A 125 3.73 13.50 11.12
N ARG A 126 3.02 13.87 12.19
CA ARG A 126 3.51 14.80 13.21
C ARG A 126 4.46 14.07 14.15
N MET A 127 5.58 14.70 14.51
CA MET A 127 6.41 14.19 15.59
C MET A 127 5.67 14.43 16.90
N GLU A 128 5.11 13.36 17.48
CA GLU A 128 4.57 13.43 18.84
C GLU A 128 5.75 13.56 19.80
N SER A 129 5.81 14.65 20.56
CA SER A 129 6.70 14.74 21.71
C SER A 129 6.18 13.76 22.76
N THR A 130 6.93 12.68 22.98
CA THR A 130 6.62 11.69 24.02
C THR A 130 6.70 12.35 25.39
N THR A 131 5.59 12.91 25.86
CA THR A 131 5.39 13.34 27.24
C THR A 131 4.34 12.44 27.88
N GLU A 132 4.60 11.13 27.89
CA GLU A 132 3.87 10.21 28.77
C GLU A 132 4.88 9.62 29.76
N GLY A 133 4.61 9.90 31.04
CA GLY A 133 5.49 9.65 32.17
C GLY A 133 5.96 8.19 32.24
N GLY A 134 7.27 8.04 32.16
CA GLY A 134 7.99 6.79 32.38
C GLY A 134 9.45 7.12 32.61
N ASP A 135 9.91 6.81 33.81
CA ASP A 135 11.19 7.19 34.42
C ASP A 135 12.39 7.21 33.44
N SER A 136 12.80 8.43 33.05
CA SER A 136 13.91 8.62 32.10
C SER A 136 15.26 8.47 32.81
N ARG A 137 15.63 7.22 33.07
CA ARG A 137 17.01 6.82 33.40
C ARG A 137 17.67 6.05 32.24
N ARG A 138 17.48 6.54 31.02
CA ARG A 138 18.38 6.25 29.89
C ARG A 138 18.08 7.26 28.78
N GLY A 139 19.07 8.08 28.41
CA GLY A 139 18.98 9.01 27.28
C GLY A 139 18.88 8.27 25.95
N ASN A 140 17.77 7.58 25.69
CA ASN A 140 17.41 7.13 24.37
C ASN A 140 16.81 8.33 23.65
N LEU A 141 17.59 8.96 22.78
CA LEU A 141 17.05 9.82 21.73
C LEU A 141 15.88 9.07 21.07
N ALA A 142 14.69 9.67 21.10
CA ALA A 142 13.51 9.08 20.50
C ALA A 142 13.82 8.79 19.02
N VAL A 143 13.91 7.50 18.68
CA VAL A 143 14.15 7.10 17.30
C VAL A 143 12.87 7.39 16.53
N ASP A 144 12.98 8.28 15.55
CA ASP A 144 11.85 8.57 14.65
C ASP A 144 11.65 7.37 13.71
N PHE A 145 10.45 6.83 13.65
CA PHE A 145 10.06 5.69 12.81
C PHE A 145 9.06 6.09 11.73
N ARG A 146 8.79 7.40 11.58
CA ARG A 146 7.83 7.91 10.62
C ARG A 146 8.18 7.48 9.18
N PRO A 147 7.17 7.14 8.37
CA PRO A 147 7.38 6.82 6.97
C PRO A 147 8.05 7.97 6.23
N ILE A 148 8.85 7.63 5.24
CA ILE A 148 9.50 8.60 4.35
C ILE A 148 8.82 8.50 2.98
N LEU A 149 8.37 9.63 2.47
CA LEU A 149 7.84 9.79 1.12
C LEU A 149 8.93 10.38 0.22
N LEU A 150 9.24 9.69 -0.87
CA LEU A 150 10.17 10.09 -1.91
C LEU A 150 9.38 10.36 -3.19
N VAL A 151 9.28 11.63 -3.59
CA VAL A 151 8.65 11.99 -4.86
C VAL A 151 9.71 11.94 -5.95
N VAL A 152 9.45 11.21 -7.03
CA VAL A 152 10.35 11.06 -8.17
C VAL A 152 9.68 11.51 -9.45
N GLN A 153 10.47 11.69 -10.50
CA GLN A 153 9.96 12.02 -11.82
C GLN A 153 9.18 10.85 -12.43
N GLU A 154 8.23 11.15 -13.32
CA GLU A 154 7.44 10.10 -13.98
C GLU A 154 8.31 9.12 -14.76
N ALA A 155 9.35 9.62 -15.45
CA ALA A 155 10.30 8.83 -16.23
C ALA A 155 11.20 7.91 -15.37
N ALA A 156 11.08 7.94 -14.05
CA ALA A 156 12.01 7.26 -13.17
C ALA A 156 12.00 5.74 -13.32
N VAL A 157 13.20 5.20 -13.55
CA VAL A 157 13.41 3.75 -13.71
C VAL A 157 13.67 3.09 -12.36
N LEU A 158 12.84 2.10 -12.04
CA LEU A 158 12.95 1.32 -10.82
C LEU A 158 14.06 0.26 -10.89
N LYS A 159 14.73 0.03 -9.76
CA LYS A 159 15.72 -1.05 -9.58
C LYS A 159 15.04 -2.36 -9.16
N GLY A 160 15.57 -3.48 -9.65
CA GLY A 160 15.20 -4.82 -9.20
C GLY A 160 13.75 -5.20 -9.54
N ASP A 161 13.11 -5.97 -8.66
CA ASP A 161 11.73 -6.46 -8.81
C ASP A 161 10.68 -5.47 -8.30
N LEU A 162 10.94 -4.17 -8.44
CA LEU A 162 9.98 -3.13 -8.09
C LEU A 162 9.07 -2.82 -9.28
N VAL A 163 7.81 -2.52 -8.98
CA VAL A 163 6.80 -2.14 -9.96
C VAL A 163 6.06 -0.89 -9.47
N TRP A 164 5.69 -0.05 -10.43
CA TRP A 164 4.77 1.05 -10.18
C TRP A 164 3.35 0.52 -10.07
N MET A 165 2.65 0.91 -9.02
CA MET A 165 1.28 0.48 -8.76
C MET A 165 0.42 1.69 -8.38
N PRO A 166 -0.79 1.84 -8.96
CA PRO A 166 -1.70 2.90 -8.57
C PRO A 166 -1.99 2.86 -7.08
N TRP A 167 -2.04 4.03 -6.45
CA TRP A 167 -2.21 4.13 -5.00
C TRP A 167 -3.51 3.47 -4.52
N GLN A 168 -4.61 3.61 -5.26
CA GLN A 168 -5.89 2.97 -4.90
C GLN A 168 -5.77 1.45 -4.90
N VAL A 169 -4.94 0.87 -5.77
CA VAL A 169 -4.68 -0.57 -5.74
C VAL A 169 -3.90 -0.91 -4.47
N VAL A 170 -2.83 -0.18 -4.16
CA VAL A 170 -2.03 -0.39 -2.95
C VAL A 170 -2.88 -0.31 -1.67
N GLU A 171 -3.86 0.59 -1.63
CA GLU A 171 -4.73 0.77 -0.48
C GLU A 171 -5.61 -0.46 -0.16
N THR A 172 -5.94 -1.24 -1.19
CA THR A 172 -6.77 -2.44 -1.07
C THR A 172 -5.98 -3.69 -0.70
N ILE A 173 -4.64 -3.67 -0.81
CA ILE A 173 -3.80 -4.84 -0.54
C ILE A 173 -3.86 -5.19 0.96
N PRO A 174 -4.05 -6.48 1.31
CA PRO A 174 -3.97 -6.95 2.68
C PRO A 174 -2.65 -6.54 3.34
N CYS A 175 -2.71 -5.97 4.55
CA CYS A 175 -1.53 -5.49 5.26
C CYS A 175 -0.47 -6.59 5.51
N GLY A 176 -0.92 -7.84 5.64
CA GLY A 176 -0.03 -9.01 5.76
C GLY A 176 0.85 -9.26 4.53
N LEU A 177 0.39 -8.86 3.34
CA LEU A 177 1.19 -8.92 2.11
C LEU A 177 2.13 -7.71 2.00
N LEU A 178 1.62 -6.52 2.34
CA LEU A 178 2.41 -5.28 2.34
C LEU A 178 3.65 -5.37 3.22
N GLY A 179 3.60 -6.11 4.33
CA GLY A 179 4.75 -6.24 5.23
C GLY A 179 5.72 -7.39 4.92
N GLY A 180 5.42 -8.19 3.89
CA GLY A 180 6.30 -9.26 3.43
C GLY A 180 6.64 -10.31 4.48
N GLU A 181 7.83 -10.92 4.36
CA GLU A 181 8.28 -11.96 5.30
C GLU A 181 8.45 -11.46 6.73
N HIS A 182 8.54 -10.14 6.92
CA HIS A 182 8.65 -9.52 8.23
C HIS A 182 7.31 -9.59 9.00
N CYS A 183 6.17 -9.73 8.33
CA CYS A 183 4.88 -9.96 9.01
C CYS A 183 4.78 -11.30 9.74
N LYS A 184 5.62 -12.31 9.42
CA LYS A 184 5.58 -13.65 10.05
C LYS A 184 6.10 -13.67 11.50
N LYS A 185 6.78 -12.62 11.97
CA LYS A 185 7.40 -12.54 13.31
C LYS A 185 6.79 -11.49 14.24
N GLY A 186 5.59 -11.00 13.93
CA GLY A 186 4.97 -9.92 14.72
C GLY A 186 5.73 -8.60 14.57
N MET A 187 5.92 -8.14 13.32
CA MET A 187 6.61 -6.88 13.03
C MET A 187 5.72 -5.89 12.25
N PRO A 188 6.01 -4.58 12.35
CA PRO A 188 5.03 -3.56 12.71
C PRO A 188 4.68 -2.68 11.51
N LEU A 189 4.48 -3.25 10.31
CA LEU A 189 4.11 -2.40 9.17
C LEU A 189 2.84 -1.60 9.48
N VAL A 190 1.93 -2.25 10.21
CA VAL A 190 0.60 -1.75 10.60
C VAL A 190 0.64 -0.54 11.56
N ALA A 191 1.79 -0.25 12.20
CA ALA A 191 1.96 0.94 13.04
C ALA A 191 2.07 2.21 12.22
N TRP A 192 2.54 2.05 10.98
CA TRP A 192 2.90 3.15 10.10
C TRP A 192 1.75 3.49 9.16
N LEU A 193 0.87 2.53 8.91
CA LEU A 193 -0.21 2.62 7.92
C LEU A 193 -1.26 3.68 8.26
N PRO A 194 -1.68 3.92 9.52
CA PRO A 194 -2.58 5.03 9.83
C PRO A 194 -1.95 6.38 9.52
N THR A 195 -0.64 6.55 9.76
CA THR A 195 0.09 7.79 9.47
C THR A 195 0.41 7.95 7.99
N VAL A 196 0.73 6.86 7.28
CA VAL A 196 0.82 6.85 5.82
C VAL A 196 -0.52 7.30 5.27
N VAL A 197 -1.61 6.59 5.58
CA VAL A 197 -2.91 6.86 4.98
C VAL A 197 -3.50 8.20 5.43
N SER A 198 -3.37 8.60 6.68
CA SER A 198 -3.78 9.94 7.14
C SER A 198 -2.95 11.06 6.48
N ALA A 199 -1.68 10.82 6.14
CA ALA A 199 -0.86 11.79 5.42
C ALA A 199 -0.98 11.69 3.89
N THR A 200 -1.54 10.59 3.36
CA THR A 200 -1.67 10.31 1.92
C THR A 200 -3.10 10.16 1.42
N CYS A 201 -4.13 10.42 2.23
CA CYS A 201 -5.49 10.64 1.74
C CYS A 201 -5.41 11.61 0.56
N ALA A 202 -6.06 11.26 -0.56
CA ALA A 202 -5.93 11.93 -1.86
C ALA A 202 -6.01 13.47 -1.79
N SER A 203 -6.79 14.03 -0.86
CA SER A 203 -6.85 15.47 -0.62
C SER A 203 -5.53 16.08 -0.11
N LEU A 204 -4.77 15.39 0.74
CA LEU A 204 -3.45 15.84 1.22
C LEU A 204 -2.31 15.52 0.26
N PHE A 205 -2.43 14.46 -0.54
CA PHE A 205 -1.44 14.16 -1.58
C PHE A 205 -1.49 15.21 -2.70
N GLU A 206 -2.69 15.67 -3.07
CA GLU A 206 -2.87 16.83 -3.94
C GLU A 206 -2.49 18.14 -3.23
N GLU A 207 -3.03 18.44 -2.04
CA GLU A 207 -2.85 19.75 -1.38
C GLU A 207 -1.41 20.00 -0.88
N LYS A 208 -0.66 18.98 -0.43
CA LYS A 208 0.76 19.14 -0.03
C LYS A 208 1.76 19.06 -1.18
N LEU A 209 1.44 18.38 -2.28
CA LEU A 209 2.36 18.31 -3.43
C LEU A 209 2.09 19.41 -4.46
N MET A 210 0.84 19.86 -4.61
CA MET A 210 0.42 20.98 -5.47
C MET A 210 0.42 22.34 -4.75
N GLY A 211 0.61 22.37 -3.41
CA GLY A 211 0.62 23.59 -2.59
C GLY A 211 1.74 24.60 -2.89
N GLU A 212 2.63 24.35 -3.85
CA GLU A 212 3.61 25.32 -4.34
C GLU A 212 3.74 25.24 -5.86
N SER A 213 2.67 25.59 -6.58
CA SER A 213 2.77 26.16 -7.94
C SER A 213 2.64 27.69 -7.95
N CYS A 214 2.46 28.34 -6.78
CA CYS A 214 2.30 29.80 -6.69
C CYS A 214 3.05 30.40 -5.48
N ALA A 215 4.37 30.28 -5.44
CA ALA A 215 5.22 31.29 -4.82
C ALA A 215 6.61 31.19 -5.42
N MET A 216 6.96 32.18 -6.24
CA MET A 216 8.32 32.38 -6.71
C MET A 216 9.29 32.42 -5.53
N GLY A 217 10.24 31.50 -5.55
CA GLY A 217 11.40 31.45 -4.69
C GLY A 217 12.49 30.64 -5.37
N ILE A 218 12.87 31.08 -6.58
CA ILE A 218 14.07 30.60 -7.26
C ILE A 218 15.24 30.86 -6.30
N LEU A 219 15.74 29.80 -5.65
CA LEU A 219 17.11 29.80 -5.17
C LEU A 219 17.97 29.40 -6.37
N ASP A 220 18.41 30.43 -7.09
CA ASP A 220 19.42 30.34 -8.13
C ASP A 220 20.67 29.67 -7.54
N ALA A 221 21.02 28.51 -8.08
CA ALA A 221 22.34 27.94 -7.90
C ALA A 221 23.34 28.69 -8.80
N LYS A 222 23.87 29.81 -8.28
CA LYS A 222 25.13 30.45 -8.68
C LYS A 222 25.76 30.96 -7.37
N THR A 223 27.01 30.69 -7.00
CA THR A 223 28.27 30.42 -7.73
C THR A 223 29.16 29.57 -6.84
#